data_AF-A0A2G8LI01-F1
#
_entry.id   AF-A0A2G8LI01-F1
#
_cell.length_a   1.000
_cell.length_b   1.000
_cell.length_c   1.000
_cell.angle_alpha   90.00
_cell.angle_beta   90.00
_cell.angle_gamma   90.00
#
_symmetry.space_group_name_H-M   'P 1'
#
loop_
_entity.id
_entity.type
_entity.pdbx_description
1 polymer ?
#
loop_
_entity_poly.entity_id
_entity_poly.type
_entity_poly.pdbx_seq_one_letter_code
_entity_poly.pdbx_strand_id
1 'polypeptide(L)'
;MDFSTSLSEGAVAFERNHSAFSHSLSRLAKLWSTTIGIPGFSFGRSSIMEYLGAWAAEEEERRGSRDILQGFRRFLTMIKQSHNLNIVWTRYYRRTDIPADILHQRPLLLDPTNPYNNMLQGALGDNLRQMSAYATETLSRLGKSERNEGFSLKMLFEPQPTWGVMFKSPKVKTPQNILVSTKKLEIGKRLLRRRSRSDLDQEE
;
A
#
# COMPACT_ATOMS: atom_id res chain seq x y z
N MET A 1 33.31 -5.15 3.79
CA MET A 1 32.32 -4.31 4.50
C MET A 1 30.99 -4.95 4.20
N ASP A 2 30.54 -5.82 5.11
CA ASP A 2 29.50 -6.81 4.82
C ASP A 2 28.18 -6.39 5.48
N PHE A 3 27.79 -5.13 5.26
CA PHE A 3 26.57 -4.57 5.86
C PHE A 3 25.30 -5.32 5.41
N SER A 4 25.32 -5.90 4.21
CA SER A 4 24.14 -6.57 3.66
C SER A 4 23.83 -7.91 4.34
N THR A 5 24.84 -8.68 4.77
CA THR A 5 24.63 -9.96 5.45
C THR A 5 24.24 -9.75 6.91
N SER A 6 24.89 -8.81 7.61
CA SER A 6 24.57 -8.47 9.00
C SER A 6 23.15 -7.89 9.17
N LEU A 7 22.69 -7.05 8.23
CA LEU A 7 21.31 -6.52 8.25
C LEU A 7 20.28 -7.62 7.99
N SER A 8 20.60 -8.60 7.13
CA SER A 8 19.72 -9.74 6.89
C SER A 8 19.61 -10.68 8.10
N GLU A 9 20.71 -10.90 8.82
CA GLU A 9 20.71 -11.68 10.07
C GLU A 9 19.90 -11.00 11.17
N GLY A 10 20.04 -9.67 11.31
CA GLY A 10 19.23 -8.88 12.23
C GLY A 10 17.73 -9.00 11.92
N ALA A 11 17.34 -8.87 10.65
CA ALA A 11 15.93 -8.96 10.24
C ALA A 11 15.35 -10.36 10.50
N VAL A 12 16.13 -11.42 10.25
CA VAL A 12 15.74 -12.80 10.57
C VAL A 12 15.64 -13.01 12.08
N ALA A 13 16.57 -12.46 12.86
CA ALA A 13 16.54 -12.55 14.31
C ALA A 13 15.33 -11.80 14.90
N PHE A 14 14.95 -10.65 14.33
CA PHE A 14 13.74 -9.92 14.69
C PHE A 14 12.50 -10.78 14.46
N GLU A 15 12.37 -11.36 13.26
CA GLU A 15 11.22 -12.21 12.96
C GLU A 15 11.13 -13.46 13.84
N ARG A 16 12.25 -14.12 14.14
CA ARG A 16 12.25 -15.32 15.00
C ARG A 16 11.75 -15.09 16.42
N ASN A 17 11.78 -13.85 16.90
CA ASN A 17 11.39 -13.51 18.27
C ASN A 17 9.92 -13.09 18.40
N HIS A 18 9.12 -13.25 17.35
CA HIS A 18 7.68 -13.00 17.38
C HIS A 18 6.88 -14.26 17.74
N SER A 19 5.73 -14.06 18.38
CA SER A 19 4.80 -15.15 18.66
C SER A 19 4.15 -15.68 17.37
N ALA A 20 3.63 -16.91 17.41
CA ALA A 20 2.84 -17.45 16.30
C ALA A 20 1.62 -16.58 15.97
N PHE A 21 1.07 -15.91 16.97
CA PHE A 21 0.00 -14.91 16.82
C PHE A 21 0.49 -13.69 16.03
N SER A 22 1.64 -13.13 16.41
CA SER A 22 2.26 -12.01 15.68
C SER A 22 2.55 -12.34 14.21
N HIS A 23 3.08 -13.53 13.93
CA HIS A 23 3.25 -13.97 12.53
C HIS A 23 1.93 -14.09 11.78
N SER A 24 0.88 -14.61 12.43
CA SER A 24 -0.44 -14.73 11.82
C SER A 24 -1.02 -13.37 11.47
N LEU A 25 -0.89 -12.39 12.38
CA LEU A 25 -1.37 -11.02 12.14
C LEU A 25 -0.53 -10.30 11.08
N SER A 26 0.79 -10.52 11.05
CA SER A 26 1.69 -9.98 10.02
C SER A 26 1.33 -10.49 8.63
N ARG A 27 1.05 -11.79 8.49
CA ARG A 27 0.54 -12.38 7.23
C ARG A 27 -0.81 -11.80 6.83
N LEU A 28 -1.71 -11.60 7.80
CA LEU A 28 -3.03 -11.03 7.55
C LEU A 28 -2.94 -9.57 7.08
N ALA A 29 -2.09 -8.76 7.72
CA ALA A 29 -1.80 -7.38 7.34
C ALA A 29 -1.24 -7.30 5.91
N LYS A 30 -0.27 -8.17 5.60
CA LYS A 30 0.29 -8.30 4.25
C LYS A 30 -0.78 -8.69 3.24
N LEU A 31 -1.58 -9.73 3.52
CA LEU A 31 -2.67 -10.18 2.66
C LEU A 31 -3.67 -9.06 2.37
N TRP A 32 -4.16 -8.38 3.41
CA TRP A 32 -5.03 -7.22 3.26
C TRP A 32 -4.42 -6.15 2.37
N SER A 33 -3.12 -5.87 2.53
CA SER A 33 -2.46 -4.90 1.67
C SER A 33 -2.51 -5.34 0.19
N THR A 34 -2.35 -6.62 -0.13
CA THR A 34 -2.40 -7.06 -1.54
C THR A 34 -3.75 -6.81 -2.23
N THR A 35 -4.83 -6.64 -1.46
CA THR A 35 -6.15 -6.31 -2.01
C THR A 35 -6.27 -4.82 -2.37
N ILE A 36 -5.31 -4.00 -1.95
CA ILE A 36 -5.31 -2.54 -2.15
C ILE A 36 -4.40 -2.15 -3.31
N GLY A 37 -4.98 -1.50 -4.32
CA GLY A 37 -4.27 -0.94 -5.49
C GLY A 37 -3.82 0.50 -5.26
N ILE A 38 -2.56 0.70 -4.86
CA ILE A 38 -1.92 2.03 -4.81
C ILE A 38 -0.77 2.05 -5.84
N PRO A 39 -0.89 2.85 -6.91
CA PRO A 39 0.18 3.01 -7.89
C PRO A 39 1.50 3.43 -7.20
N GLY A 40 2.60 2.77 -7.53
CA GLY A 40 3.92 3.07 -6.98
C GLY A 40 4.20 2.52 -5.58
N PHE A 41 3.24 1.88 -4.90
CA PHE A 41 3.47 1.22 -3.61
C PHE A 41 3.83 -0.26 -3.77
N SER A 42 4.93 -0.55 -4.46
CA SER A 42 5.37 -1.91 -4.74
C SER A 42 6.52 -2.33 -3.82
N PHE A 43 7.57 -1.52 -3.77
CA PHE A 43 8.77 -1.79 -2.98
C PHE A 43 8.54 -1.45 -1.50
N GLY A 44 9.11 -2.26 -0.58
CA GLY A 44 9.01 -2.05 0.87
C GLY A 44 7.63 -2.31 1.49
N ARG A 45 6.55 -2.38 0.69
CA ARG A 45 5.18 -2.59 1.17
C ARG A 45 5.04 -3.80 2.07
N SER A 46 5.52 -4.96 1.63
CA SER A 46 5.37 -6.21 2.38
C SER A 46 6.00 -6.09 3.77
N SER A 47 7.25 -5.63 3.85
CA SER A 47 7.97 -5.47 5.12
C SER A 47 7.30 -4.46 6.04
N ILE A 48 6.84 -3.32 5.50
CA ILE A 48 6.09 -2.33 6.29
C ILE A 48 4.82 -2.97 6.88
N MET A 49 4.05 -3.71 6.08
CA MET A 49 2.81 -4.34 6.54
C MET A 49 3.08 -5.45 7.56
N GLU A 50 4.15 -6.22 7.39
CA GLU A 50 4.60 -7.23 8.35
C GLU A 50 4.96 -6.57 9.68
N TYR A 51 5.74 -5.49 9.68
CA TYR A 51 6.13 -4.78 10.91
C TYR A 51 4.96 -4.07 11.61
N LEU A 52 4.05 -3.46 10.85
CA LEU A 52 2.83 -2.87 11.42
C LEU A 52 1.91 -3.95 11.99
N GLY A 53 1.82 -5.12 11.34
CA GLY A 53 1.09 -6.28 11.83
C GLY A 53 1.72 -6.86 13.11
N ALA A 54 3.04 -7.00 13.14
CA ALA A 54 3.77 -7.45 14.32
C ALA A 54 3.58 -6.50 15.51
N TRP A 55 3.69 -5.19 15.29
CA TRP A 55 3.44 -4.20 16.35
C TRP A 55 2.01 -4.29 16.88
N ALA A 56 1.01 -4.38 15.99
CA ALA A 56 -0.38 -4.52 16.41
C ALA A 56 -0.63 -5.80 17.24
N ALA A 57 0.11 -6.87 16.95
CA ALA A 57 0.03 -8.12 17.71
C ALA A 57 0.69 -7.97 19.08
N GLU A 58 1.90 -7.38 19.15
CA GLU A 58 2.58 -7.11 20.42
C GLU A 58 1.72 -6.19 21.32
N GLU A 59 1.03 -5.20 20.74
CA GLU A 59 0.07 -4.35 21.45
C GLU A 59 -1.12 -5.13 22.03
N GLU A 60 -1.65 -6.11 21.29
CA GLU A 60 -2.76 -6.95 21.74
C GLU A 60 -2.31 -7.96 22.81
N GLU A 61 -1.13 -8.57 22.64
CA GLU A 61 -0.53 -9.47 23.63
C GLU A 61 -0.22 -8.75 24.94
N ARG A 62 0.26 -7.50 24.88
CA ARG A 62 0.48 -6.67 26.09
C ARG A 62 -0.81 -6.36 26.84
N ARG A 63 -1.96 -6.41 26.14
CA ARG A 63 -3.29 -6.27 26.75
C ARG A 63 -3.85 -7.60 27.27
N GLY A 64 -3.08 -8.68 27.19
CA GLY A 64 -3.47 -10.00 27.68
C GLY A 64 -4.39 -10.78 26.73
N SER A 65 -4.45 -10.40 25.45
CA SER A 65 -5.32 -11.02 24.45
C SER A 65 -4.50 -11.51 23.25
N ARG A 66 -5.03 -12.50 22.53
CA ARG A 66 -4.53 -12.99 21.23
C ARG A 66 -5.66 -13.10 20.22
N ASP A 67 -6.63 -12.20 20.32
CA ASP A 67 -7.75 -12.12 19.38
C ASP A 67 -7.28 -11.52 18.05
N ILE A 68 -7.36 -12.33 16.99
CA ILE A 68 -6.91 -11.94 15.65
C ILE A 68 -7.75 -10.80 15.05
N LEU A 69 -9.05 -10.72 15.35
CA LEU A 69 -9.92 -9.65 14.86
C LEU A 69 -9.59 -8.33 15.57
N GLN A 70 -9.34 -8.38 16.87
CA GLN A 70 -8.94 -7.20 17.64
C GLN A 70 -7.54 -6.73 17.25
N GLY A 71 -6.59 -7.65 17.07
CA GLY A 71 -5.27 -7.35 16.51
C GLY A 71 -5.39 -6.71 15.12
N PHE A 72 -6.23 -7.25 14.24
CA PHE A 72 -6.44 -6.71 12.90
C PHE A 72 -7.11 -5.32 12.94
N ARG A 73 -8.06 -5.10 13.83
CA ARG A 73 -8.66 -3.78 14.08
C ARG A 73 -7.62 -2.77 14.53
N ARG A 74 -6.69 -3.14 15.42
CA ARG A 74 -5.57 -2.27 15.83
C ARG A 74 -4.70 -1.90 14.64
N PHE A 75 -4.28 -2.90 13.87
CA PHE A 75 -3.51 -2.71 12.65
C PHE A 75 -4.22 -1.73 11.69
N LEU A 76 -5.49 -1.94 11.37
CA LEU A 76 -6.24 -1.01 10.50
C LEU A 76 -6.35 0.40 11.08
N THR A 77 -6.52 0.51 12.41
CA THR A 77 -6.56 1.80 13.11
C THR A 77 -5.23 2.54 12.98
N MET A 78 -4.11 1.84 13.08
CA MET A 78 -2.77 2.38 12.86
C MET A 78 -2.60 2.91 11.43
N ILE A 79 -3.06 2.17 10.42
CA ILE A 79 -3.01 2.63 9.02
C ILE A 79 -3.90 3.86 8.80
N LYS A 80 -5.13 3.84 9.35
CA LYS A 80 -6.06 4.97 9.32
C LYS A 80 -5.43 6.23 9.91
N GLN A 81 -4.70 6.09 11.02
CA GLN A 81 -4.03 7.18 11.74
C GLN A 81 -2.54 7.28 11.37
N SER A 82 -2.16 6.85 10.16
CA SER A 82 -0.76 6.68 9.76
C SER A 82 0.10 7.93 9.98
N HIS A 83 -0.44 9.14 9.80
CA HIS A 83 0.27 10.41 10.02
C HIS A 83 0.86 10.59 11.43
N ASN A 84 0.28 9.96 12.46
CA ASN A 84 0.73 10.04 13.85
C ASN A 84 1.52 8.80 14.30
N LEU A 85 1.88 7.89 13.39
CA LEU A 85 2.61 6.68 13.73
C LEU A 85 3.95 7.00 14.40
N ASN A 86 4.23 6.23 15.46
CA ASN A 86 5.44 6.32 16.24
C ASN A 86 5.79 4.93 16.80
N ILE A 87 6.49 4.15 15.98
CA ILE A 87 6.83 2.75 16.26
C ILE A 87 8.35 2.61 16.30
N VAL A 88 8.84 2.11 17.42
CA VAL A 88 10.27 1.90 17.69
C VAL A 88 10.41 0.61 18.50
N TRP A 89 11.25 -0.30 18.01
CA TRP A 89 11.72 -1.44 18.80
C TRP A 89 13.09 -1.10 19.37
N THR A 90 13.35 -1.47 20.63
CA THR A 90 14.66 -1.25 21.28
C THR A 90 15.30 -2.57 21.72
N ARG A 91 15.06 -3.63 20.95
CA ARG A 91 15.55 -4.99 21.26
C ARG A 91 16.95 -5.24 20.70
N TYR A 92 17.29 -4.63 19.56
CA TYR A 92 18.57 -4.83 18.85
C TYR A 92 19.48 -3.61 18.88
N TYR A 93 18.99 -2.50 19.42
CA TYR A 93 19.75 -1.28 19.72
C TYR A 93 19.09 -0.57 20.90
N ARG A 94 19.85 0.27 21.59
CA ARG A 94 19.32 1.08 22.70
C ARG A 94 18.66 2.32 22.13
N ARG A 95 17.72 2.89 22.89
CA ARG A 95 17.07 4.15 22.51
C ARG A 95 18.05 5.31 22.33
N THR A 96 19.17 5.30 23.08
CA THR A 96 20.26 6.27 22.97
C THR A 96 21.04 6.17 21.67
N ASP A 97 20.94 5.03 20.96
CA ASP A 97 21.61 4.81 19.69
C ASP A 97 20.79 5.37 18.51
N ILE A 98 19.56 5.86 18.75
CA ILE A 98 18.68 6.44 17.75
C ILE A 98 18.94 7.94 17.64
N PRO A 99 19.29 8.47 16.46
CA PRO A 99 19.42 9.91 16.25
C PRO A 99 18.17 10.70 16.64
N ALA A 100 18.36 11.84 17.31
CA ALA A 100 17.26 12.66 17.81
C ALA A 100 16.35 13.18 16.68
N ASP A 101 16.94 13.59 15.56
CA ASP A 101 16.24 14.03 14.36
C ASP A 101 15.29 12.94 13.82
N ILE A 102 15.70 11.67 13.85
CA ILE A 102 14.85 10.53 13.45
C ILE A 102 13.70 10.33 14.43
N LEU A 103 13.95 10.39 15.75
CA LEU A 103 12.90 10.23 16.77
C LEU A 103 11.78 11.28 16.65
N HIS A 104 12.09 12.45 16.08
CA HIS A 104 11.13 13.52 15.85
C HIS A 104 10.35 13.41 14.52
N GLN A 105 10.75 12.54 13.60
CA GLN A 105 10.06 12.36 12.31
C GLN A 105 8.65 11.77 12.50
N ARG A 106 7.69 12.17 11.68
CA ARG A 106 6.36 11.54 11.60
C ARG A 106 5.92 11.40 10.13
N PRO A 107 5.34 10.26 9.73
CA PRO A 107 5.21 9.01 10.50
C PRO A 107 6.58 8.36 10.78
N LEU A 108 6.69 7.67 11.91
CA LEU A 108 7.89 6.92 12.29
C LEU A 108 7.55 5.44 12.42
N LEU A 109 8.18 4.63 11.57
CA LEU A 109 8.33 3.19 11.72
C LEU A 109 9.83 2.92 11.59
N LEU A 110 10.50 2.82 12.73
CA LEU A 110 11.93 2.58 12.74
C LEU A 110 12.21 1.12 12.43
N ASP A 111 13.17 0.87 11.53
CA ASP A 111 13.67 -0.47 11.26
C ASP A 111 14.12 -1.11 12.59
N PRO A 112 13.62 -2.30 12.94
CA PRO A 112 13.91 -2.92 14.22
C PRO A 112 15.39 -3.30 14.40
N THR A 113 16.17 -3.29 13.32
CA THR A 113 17.57 -3.73 13.26
C THR A 113 18.52 -2.63 12.82
N ASN A 114 17.99 -1.47 12.42
CA ASN A 114 18.77 -0.31 11.99
C ASN A 114 18.19 0.99 12.59
N PRO A 115 18.80 1.57 13.64
CA PRO A 115 18.28 2.76 14.31
C PRO A 115 18.38 4.04 13.47
N TYR A 116 18.97 3.98 12.28
CA TYR A 116 19.12 5.10 11.35
C TYR A 116 18.07 5.11 10.22
N ASN A 117 17.19 4.10 10.17
CA ASN A 117 16.30 3.88 9.03
C ASN A 117 14.82 4.01 9.43
N ASN A 118 14.23 5.20 9.21
CA ASN A 118 12.78 5.35 9.23
C ASN A 118 12.17 4.85 7.91
N MET A 119 11.50 3.70 7.96
CA MET A 119 10.94 3.03 6.77
C MET A 119 9.79 3.79 6.10
N LEU A 120 9.22 4.80 6.77
CA LEU A 120 8.12 5.60 6.25
C LEU A 120 8.55 6.99 5.77
N GLN A 121 9.86 7.19 5.56
CA GLN A 121 10.36 8.41 4.95
C GLN A 121 9.97 8.50 3.46
N GLY A 122 9.69 9.73 3.00
CA GLY A 122 9.39 10.01 1.59
C GLY A 122 8.16 9.28 1.05
N ALA A 123 8.29 8.74 -0.17
CA ALA A 123 7.17 8.16 -0.92
C ALA A 123 6.48 6.98 -0.22
N LEU A 124 7.19 6.21 0.61
CA LEU A 124 6.59 5.11 1.37
C LEU A 124 5.58 5.61 2.41
N GLY A 125 5.90 6.73 3.08
CA GLY A 125 4.97 7.39 3.99
C GLY A 125 3.75 7.99 3.27
N ASP A 126 3.95 8.60 2.10
CA ASP A 126 2.85 9.09 1.25
C ASP A 126 1.92 7.97 0.80
N ASN A 127 2.49 6.85 0.36
CA ASN A 127 1.73 5.68 -0.05
C ASN A 127 0.97 5.06 1.14
N LEU A 128 1.56 5.01 2.34
CA LEU A 128 0.87 4.56 3.54
C LEU A 128 -0.30 5.49 3.91
N ARG A 129 -0.14 6.81 3.75
CA ARG A 129 -1.23 7.77 3.97
C ARG A 129 -2.41 7.51 3.04
N GLN A 130 -2.16 7.19 1.77
CA GLN A 130 -3.22 6.81 0.83
C GLN A 130 -3.96 5.54 1.28
N MET A 131 -3.33 4.64 2.05
CA MET A 131 -4.00 3.47 2.61
C MET A 131 -5.05 3.79 3.68
N SER A 132 -5.07 5.00 4.25
CA SER A 132 -5.99 5.39 5.32
C SER A 132 -7.47 5.28 4.93
N ALA A 133 -7.81 5.64 3.69
CA ALA A 133 -9.18 5.53 3.18
C ALA A 133 -9.64 4.07 3.11
N TYR A 134 -8.79 3.18 2.60
CA TYR A 134 -9.06 1.74 2.53
C TYR A 134 -9.12 1.09 3.90
N ALA A 135 -8.29 1.54 4.85
CA ALA A 135 -8.36 1.09 6.24
C ALA A 135 -9.68 1.51 6.91
N THR A 136 -10.15 2.73 6.64
CA THR A 136 -11.45 3.23 7.13
C THR A 136 -12.61 2.40 6.57
N GLU A 137 -12.59 2.11 5.28
CA GLU A 137 -13.59 1.24 4.65
C GLU A 137 -13.55 -0.17 5.24
N THR A 138 -12.36 -0.77 5.36
CA THR A 138 -12.19 -2.11 5.94
C THR A 138 -12.67 -2.17 7.41
N LEU A 139 -12.44 -1.13 8.20
CA LEU A 139 -12.98 -1.02 9.57
C LEU A 139 -14.52 -0.95 9.59
N SER A 140 -15.12 -0.22 8.65
CA SER A 140 -16.58 -0.15 8.50
C SER A 140 -17.17 -1.53 8.18
N ARG A 141 -16.54 -2.24 7.23
CA ARG A 141 -16.86 -3.62 6.85
C ARG A 141 -16.75 -4.59 8.03
N LEU A 142 -15.66 -4.50 8.80
CA LEU A 142 -15.45 -5.32 9.99
C LEU A 142 -16.55 -5.10 11.02
N GLY A 143 -16.89 -3.84 11.31
CA GLY A 143 -17.98 -3.52 12.23
C GLY A 143 -19.34 -4.05 11.80
N LYS A 144 -19.67 -3.99 10.49
CA LYS A 144 -20.90 -4.58 9.95
C LYS A 144 -20.92 -6.10 10.10
N SER A 145 -19.78 -6.75 9.91
CA SER A 145 -19.65 -8.20 10.07
C SER A 145 -19.86 -8.64 11.50
N GLU A 146 -19.27 -7.94 12.48
CA GLU A 146 -19.46 -8.23 13.92
C GLU A 146 -20.92 -8.07 14.37
N ARG A 147 -21.67 -7.16 13.76
CA ARG A 147 -23.10 -6.95 14.05
C ARG A 147 -24.03 -7.90 13.30
N ASN A 148 -23.50 -8.86 12.55
CA ASN A 148 -24.28 -9.77 11.71
C ASN A 148 -25.22 -9.06 10.72
N GLU A 149 -24.84 -7.88 10.21
CA GLU A 149 -25.62 -7.09 9.25
C GLU A 149 -25.51 -7.65 7.81
N GLY A 150 -25.50 -8.97 7.66
CA GLY A 150 -25.35 -9.66 6.36
C GLY A 150 -23.96 -9.52 5.73
N PHE A 151 -22.96 -9.07 6.49
CA PHE A 151 -21.61 -8.80 5.98
C PHE A 151 -20.65 -9.95 6.32
N SER A 152 -20.13 -10.64 5.30
CA SER A 152 -19.19 -11.76 5.48
C SER A 152 -17.77 -11.26 5.73
N LEU A 153 -17.03 -11.92 6.64
CA LEU A 153 -15.60 -11.64 6.86
C LEU A 153 -14.75 -11.72 5.58
N LYS A 154 -15.16 -12.54 4.60
CA LYS A 154 -14.47 -12.62 3.30
C LYS A 154 -14.44 -11.28 2.57
N MET A 155 -15.46 -10.45 2.77
CA MET A 155 -15.58 -9.15 2.13
C MET A 155 -14.56 -8.12 2.66
N LEU A 156 -13.86 -8.41 3.76
CA LEU A 156 -12.74 -7.58 4.25
C LEU A 156 -11.57 -7.57 3.27
N PHE A 157 -11.44 -8.61 2.44
CA PHE A 157 -10.33 -8.83 1.51
C PHE A 157 -10.74 -8.68 0.05
N GLU A 158 -11.90 -8.08 -0.23
CA GLU A 158 -12.24 -7.73 -1.60
C GLU A 158 -11.26 -6.68 -2.14
N PRO A 159 -10.98 -6.70 -3.46
CA PRO A 159 -10.15 -5.69 -4.10
C PRO A 159 -10.68 -4.27 -3.88
N GLN A 160 -9.77 -3.37 -3.50
CA GLN A 160 -10.03 -1.95 -3.27
C GLN A 160 -8.97 -1.13 -4.03
N PRO A 161 -9.33 -0.23 -4.96
CA PRO A 161 -10.68 0.16 -5.34
C PRO A 161 -11.41 -0.91 -6.16
N THR A 162 -12.75 -0.94 -6.08
CA THR A 162 -13.57 -1.76 -6.98
C THR A 162 -13.37 -1.32 -8.43
N TRP A 163 -13.55 -2.24 -9.38
CA TRP A 163 -13.33 -2.01 -10.82
C TRP A 163 -13.90 -0.68 -11.35
N GLY A 164 -15.08 -0.25 -10.87
CA GLY A 164 -15.72 1.01 -11.28
C GLY A 164 -15.00 2.29 -10.83
N VAL A 165 -14.09 2.22 -9.87
CA VAL A 165 -13.26 3.35 -9.41
C VAL A 165 -11.88 3.33 -10.10
N MET A 166 -11.35 2.16 -10.46
CA MET A 166 -10.04 1.99 -11.09
C MET A 166 -9.95 2.62 -12.49
N PHE A 167 -11.08 2.71 -13.22
CA PHE A 167 -11.16 3.32 -14.56
C PHE A 167 -11.68 4.77 -14.58
N LYS A 168 -11.84 5.42 -13.42
CA LYS A 168 -12.06 6.87 -13.40
C LYS A 168 -10.74 7.55 -13.71
N SER A 169 -10.44 7.74 -15.00
CA SER A 169 -9.29 8.52 -15.43
C SER A 169 -9.29 9.87 -14.71
N PRO A 170 -8.14 10.35 -14.19
CA PRO A 170 -8.02 11.74 -13.77
C PRO A 170 -8.54 12.60 -14.91
N LYS A 171 -9.41 13.59 -14.61
CA LYS A 171 -9.77 14.58 -15.62
C LYS A 171 -8.49 15.32 -15.99
N VAL A 172 -7.81 14.86 -17.04
CA VAL A 172 -6.64 15.51 -17.61
C VAL A 172 -7.12 16.90 -18.01
N LYS A 173 -6.64 17.94 -17.31
CA LYS A 173 -6.77 19.31 -17.81
C LYS A 173 -6.04 19.33 -19.14
N THR A 174 -6.79 19.38 -20.23
CA THR A 174 -6.23 19.54 -21.56
C THR A 174 -5.42 20.84 -21.55
N PRO A 175 -4.10 20.80 -21.82
CA PRO A 175 -3.34 22.04 -21.90
C PRO A 175 -3.92 22.86 -23.05
N GLN A 176 -4.33 24.10 -22.78
CA GLN A 176 -5.02 24.96 -23.75
C GLN A 176 -4.14 25.35 -24.96
N ASN A 177 -2.85 24.96 -24.97
CA ASN A 177 -1.85 25.50 -25.88
C ASN A 177 -1.18 24.43 -26.77
N ILE A 178 -1.76 23.23 -26.94
CA ILE A 178 -1.21 22.25 -27.88
C ILE A 178 -1.78 22.50 -29.29
N LEU A 179 -1.03 23.24 -30.10
CA LEU A 179 -1.21 23.29 -31.55
C LEU A 179 -0.75 21.95 -32.16
N VAL A 180 -1.64 20.98 -32.26
CA VAL A 180 -1.39 19.77 -33.06
C VAL A 180 -1.50 20.15 -34.53
N SER A 181 -0.38 20.14 -35.26
CA SER A 181 -0.39 20.30 -36.72
C SER A 181 -1.13 19.11 -37.36
N THR A 182 -2.31 19.38 -37.91
CA THR A 182 -3.20 18.39 -38.55
C THR A 182 -2.71 17.93 -39.93
N LYS A 183 -1.41 17.98 -40.23
CA LYS A 183 -0.86 17.57 -41.54
C LYS A 183 -0.90 16.05 -41.80
N LYS A 184 -1.23 15.21 -40.82
CA LYS A 184 -1.37 13.75 -41.02
C LYS A 184 -2.78 13.25 -41.34
N LEU A 185 -3.83 14.08 -41.25
CA LEU A 185 -5.21 13.65 -41.56
C LEU A 185 -5.60 13.78 -43.04
N GLU A 186 -4.86 14.55 -43.84
CA GLU A 186 -5.12 14.75 -45.28
C GLU A 186 -4.66 13.55 -46.14
N ILE A 187 -3.63 12.82 -45.70
CA ILE A 187 -3.03 11.73 -46.49
C ILE A 187 -3.98 10.52 -46.57
N GLY A 188 -4.69 10.19 -45.48
CA GLY A 188 -5.65 9.09 -45.45
C GLY A 188 -6.89 9.32 -46.32
N LYS A 189 -7.36 10.56 -46.43
CA LYS A 189 -8.55 10.90 -47.25
C LYS A 189 -8.27 10.90 -48.75
N ARG A 190 -7.03 11.19 -49.19
CA ARG A 190 -6.63 11.08 -50.61
C ARG A 190 -6.46 9.63 -51.07
N LEU A 191 -6.03 8.72 -50.20
CA LEU A 191 -5.88 7.30 -50.53
C LEU A 191 -7.24 6.58 -50.66
N LEU A 192 -8.23 6.96 -49.84
CA LEU A 192 -9.58 6.37 -49.92
C LEU A 192 -10.39 6.86 -51.15
N ARG A 193 -10.13 8.08 -51.65
CA ARG A 193 -10.78 8.58 -52.88
C ARG A 193 -10.21 7.98 -54.18
N ARG A 194 -8.98 7.44 -54.17
CA ARG A 194 -8.41 6.78 -55.35
C ARG A 194 -8.90 5.35 -55.55
N ARG A 195 -9.36 4.68 -54.47
CA ARG A 195 -9.85 3.29 -54.55
C ARG A 195 -11.30 3.18 -55.02
N SER A 196 -12.13 4.21 -54.82
CA SER A 196 -13.51 4.24 -55.35
C SER A 196 -13.62 4.65 -56.82
N ARG A 197 -12.51 4.97 -57.50
CA ARG A 197 -12.52 5.43 -58.90
C ARG A 197 -11.85 4.45 -59.88
N SER A 198 -11.37 3.30 -59.41
CA SER A 198 -10.79 2.24 -60.25
C SER A 198 -11.74 1.08 -60.53
N ASP A 199 -12.92 1.04 -59.91
CA ASP A 199 -13.86 -0.09 -60.01
C ASP A 199 -15.13 0.28 -60.82
N LEU A 200 -15.05 1.30 -61.68
CA LEU A 200 -16.17 1.74 -62.54
C LEU A 200 -15.83 1.84 -64.04
N ASP A 201 -14.63 1.41 -64.47
CA ASP A 201 -14.21 1.44 -65.89
C ASP A 201 -13.79 0.05 -66.39
N GLN A 202 -14.57 -1.00 -66.10
CA GLN A 202 -14.54 -2.27 -66.85
C GLN A 202 -15.97 -2.85 -66.96
N GLU A 203 -16.85 -2.13 -67.67
CA GLU A 203 -17.95 -2.71 -68.44
C GLU A 203 -17.59 -2.55 -69.92
N GLU A 204 -17.30 -3.67 -70.60
CA GLU A 204 -17.79 -4.02 -71.95
C GLU A 204 -17.42 -5.47 -72.30
#